data_AF-A0A945FN89-F1
#
_entry.id   AF-A0A945FN89-F1
#
_cell.length_a   1.000
_cell.length_b   1.000
_cell.length_c   1.000
_cell.angle_alpha   90.00
_cell.angle_beta   90.00
_cell.angle_gamma   90.00
#
_symmetry.space_group_name_H-M   'P 1'
#
loop_
_entity.id
_entity.type
_entity.pdbx_description
1 polymer ?
#
loop_
_entity_poly.entity_id
_entity_poly.type
_entity_poly.pdbx_seq_one_letter_code
_entity_poly.pdbx_strand_id
1 'polypeptide(L)'
;ITREVPLLEKGLSMIKLFAAVAPLLGLLGTVTGMIATFQSISLFGTGDPKLMADGISQALVTTMLGLCVAIPLLFLHNLLVSRSKMLVQILDEQTAGIMSRRAGK
;
A
#
# COMPACT_ATOMS: atom_id res chain seq x y z
N ILE A 1 -14.91 2.39 24.46
CA ILE A 1 -14.47 3.22 23.31
C ILE A 1 -12.96 3.30 23.22
N THR A 2 -12.25 3.73 24.27
CA THR A 2 -10.78 3.89 24.31
C THR A 2 -9.94 2.66 23.98
N ARG A 3 -10.52 1.45 24.01
CA ARG A 3 -9.81 0.19 23.68
C ARG A 3 -10.06 -0.34 22.26
N GLU A 4 -11.16 0.05 21.61
CA GLU A 4 -11.56 -0.50 20.30
C GLU A 4 -11.10 0.36 19.12
N VAL A 5 -11.09 1.68 19.29
CA VAL A 5 -10.52 2.65 18.33
C VAL A 5 -9.07 2.31 17.93
N PRO A 6 -8.13 2.03 18.88
CA PRO A 6 -6.74 1.76 18.50
C PRO A 6 -6.53 0.45 17.71
N LEU A 7 -7.43 -0.54 17.84
CA LEU A 7 -7.34 -1.78 17.07
C LEU A 7 -7.77 -1.58 15.62
N LEU A 8 -8.85 -0.82 15.40
CA LEU A 8 -9.31 -0.39 14.08
C LEU A 8 -8.24 0.46 13.38
N GLU A 9 -7.67 1.45 14.07
CA GLU A 9 -6.60 2.30 13.53
C GLU A 9 -5.34 1.50 13.17
N LYS A 10 -4.97 0.50 13.99
CA LYS A 10 -3.82 -0.37 13.71
C LYS A 10 -4.02 -1.19 12.44
N GLY A 11 -5.21 -1.75 12.23
CA GLY A 11 -5.54 -2.48 11.00
C GLY A 11 -5.48 -1.60 9.76
N LEU A 12 -6.04 -0.39 9.84
CA LEU A 12 -6.01 0.59 8.74
C LEU A 12 -4.59 1.06 8.43
N SER A 13 -3.78 1.30 9.47
CA SER A 13 -2.37 1.70 9.32
C SER A 13 -1.54 0.62 8.61
N MET A 14 -1.79 -0.66 8.90
CA MET A 14 -1.12 -1.77 8.19
C MET A 14 -1.47 -1.80 6.71
N ILE A 15 -2.74 -1.62 6.34
CA ILE A 15 -3.15 -1.56 4.92
C ILE A 15 -2.43 -0.41 4.21
N LYS A 16 -2.33 0.76 4.84
CA LYS A 16 -1.58 1.91 4.30
C LYS A 16 -0.11 1.59 4.09
N LEU A 17 0.50 0.89 5.04
CA LEU A 17 1.91 0.47 4.93
C LEU A 17 2.11 -0.45 3.73
N PHE A 18 1.28 -1.49 3.57
CA PHE A 18 1.38 -2.38 2.41
C PHE A 18 1.16 -1.65 1.09
N ALA A 19 0.21 -0.71 1.05
CA ALA A 19 -0.06 0.12 -0.12
C ALA A 19 1.14 1.00 -0.50
N ALA A 20 1.89 1.50 0.50
CA ALA A 20 3.08 2.31 0.28
C ALA A 20 4.33 1.49 -0.07
N VAL A 21 4.44 0.26 0.45
CA VAL A 21 5.59 -0.63 0.20
C VAL A 21 5.49 -1.31 -1.17
N ALA A 22 4.29 -1.62 -1.66
CA ALA A 22 4.12 -2.33 -2.94
C ALA A 22 4.79 -1.64 -4.16
N PRO A 23 4.68 -0.30 -4.37
CA PRO A 23 5.41 0.38 -5.45
C PRO A 23 6.92 0.35 -5.27
N LEU A 24 7.40 0.45 -4.01
CA LEU A 24 8.83 0.42 -3.70
C LEU A 24 9.44 -0.95 -4.03
N LEU A 25 8.69 -2.03 -3.79
CA LEU A 25 9.08 -3.38 -4.20
C LEU A 25 9.11 -3.54 -5.72
N GLY A 26 8.15 -2.95 -6.44
CA GLY A 26 8.16 -2.94 -7.92
C GLY A 26 9.37 -2.20 -8.49
N LEU A 27 9.71 -1.05 -7.90
CA LEU A 27 10.89 -0.28 -8.26
C LEU A 27 12.19 -1.05 -7.96
N LEU A 28 12.27 -1.73 -6.82
CA LEU A 28 13.37 -2.63 -6.49
C LEU A 28 13.51 -3.73 -7.57
N GLY A 29 12.40 -4.33 -7.99
CA GLY A 29 12.37 -5.30 -9.09
C GLY A 29 12.97 -4.74 -10.38
N THR A 30 12.62 -3.50 -10.73
CA THR A 30 13.17 -2.83 -11.93
C THR A 30 14.68 -2.63 -11.82
N VAL A 31 15.17 -2.17 -10.67
CA VAL A 31 16.61 -2.01 -10.43
C VAL A 31 17.33 -3.35 -10.56
N THR A 32 16.81 -4.41 -9.94
CA THR A 32 17.42 -5.76 -10.03
C THR A 32 17.42 -6.31 -11.46
N GLY A 33 16.34 -6.14 -12.22
CA GLY A 33 16.26 -6.57 -13.62
C GLY A 33 17.22 -5.80 -14.53
N MET A 34 17.37 -4.48 -14.31
CA MET A 34 18.34 -3.68 -15.04
C MET A 34 19.78 -4.07 -14.73
N ILE A 35 20.10 -4.40 -13.46
CA ILE A 35 21.43 -4.90 -13.08
C ILE A 35 21.74 -6.22 -13.82
N ALA A 36 20.81 -7.17 -13.84
CA ALA A 36 20.98 -8.43 -14.56
C ALA A 36 21.17 -8.23 -16.07
N THR A 37 20.43 -7.27 -16.65
CA THR A 37 20.57 -6.90 -18.07
C THR A 37 21.96 -6.33 -18.35
N PHE A 38 22.45 -5.41 -17.52
CA PHE A 38 23.81 -4.85 -17.65
C PHE A 38 24.92 -5.87 -17.43
N GLN A 39 24.75 -6.81 -16.50
CA GLN A 39 25.70 -7.90 -16.30
C GLN A 39 25.78 -8.81 -17.54
N SER A 40 24.63 -9.11 -18.15
CA SER A 40 24.59 -9.89 -19.40
C SER A 40 25.33 -9.17 -20.54
N ILE A 41 25.15 -7.85 -20.66
CA ILE A 41 25.90 -7.03 -21.63
C ILE A 41 27.41 -7.03 -21.33
N SER A 42 27.79 -6.95 -20.07
CA SER A 42 29.22 -6.95 -19.71
C SER A 42 29.90 -8.29 -19.98
N LEU A 43 29.18 -9.42 -19.84
CA LEU A 43 29.72 -10.77 -20.03
C LEU A 43 29.73 -11.21 -21.50
N PHE A 44 28.70 -10.84 -22.26
CA PHE A 44 28.50 -11.31 -23.64
C PHE A 44 28.72 -10.20 -24.69
N GLY A 45 29.17 -9.00 -24.29
CA GLY A 45 29.27 -7.82 -25.15
C GLY A 45 27.88 -7.20 -25.41
N THR A 46 27.72 -6.42 -26.47
CA THR A 46 26.41 -5.84 -26.84
C THR A 46 25.30 -6.87 -27.08
N GLY A 47 25.59 -8.17 -26.99
CA GLY A 47 24.60 -9.25 -26.96
C GLY A 47 23.67 -9.25 -28.17
N ASP A 48 22.70 -10.16 -28.16
CA ASP A 48 21.57 -10.08 -29.08
C ASP A 48 20.62 -8.97 -28.57
N PRO A 49 20.33 -7.91 -29.35
CA PRO A 49 19.45 -6.80 -28.93
C PRO A 49 18.10 -7.27 -28.39
N LYS A 50 17.65 -8.44 -28.84
CA LYS A 50 16.41 -9.07 -28.36
C LYS A 50 16.47 -9.46 -26.89
N LEU A 51 17.60 -9.98 -26.40
CA LEU A 51 17.78 -10.35 -24.99
C LEU A 51 17.82 -9.11 -24.10
N MET A 52 18.44 -8.03 -24.57
CA MET A 52 18.44 -6.75 -23.86
C MET A 52 17.04 -6.17 -23.74
N ALA A 53 16.27 -6.18 -24.84
CA ALA A 53 14.90 -5.70 -24.84
C ALA A 53 14.01 -6.51 -23.89
N ASP A 54 14.20 -7.82 -23.81
CA ASP A 54 13.44 -8.69 -22.91
C ASP A 54 13.77 -8.40 -21.43
N GLY A 55 15.05 -8.23 -21.08
CA GLY A 55 15.47 -7.88 -19.72
C GLY A 55 14.91 -6.53 -19.24
N ILE A 56 14.91 -5.52 -20.12
CA ILE A 56 14.29 -4.21 -19.84
C ILE A 56 12.77 -4.33 -19.71
N SER A 57 12.13 -5.11 -20.60
CA SER A 57 10.69 -5.35 -20.54
C SER A 57 10.28 -5.99 -19.22
N GLN A 58 10.99 -7.04 -18.79
CA GLN A 58 10.78 -7.68 -17.50
C GLN A 58 10.94 -6.70 -16.34
N ALA A 59 11.98 -5.86 -16.36
CA ALA A 59 12.18 -4.82 -15.36
C ALA A 59 10.96 -3.89 -15.27
N LEU A 60 10.44 -3.40 -16.38
CA LEU A 60 9.25 -2.54 -16.41
C LEU A 60 7.97 -3.24 -15.92
N VAL A 61 7.79 -4.52 -16.25
CA VAL A 61 6.63 -5.31 -15.79
C VAL A 61 6.59 -5.41 -14.27
N THR A 62 7.74 -5.53 -13.59
CA THR A 62 7.76 -5.56 -12.11
C THR A 62 7.24 -4.26 -11.47
N THR A 63 7.54 -3.09 -12.06
CA THR A 63 6.98 -1.81 -11.60
C THR A 63 5.48 -1.75 -11.85
N MET A 64 5.03 -2.18 -13.04
CA MET A 64 3.60 -2.23 -13.37
C MET A 64 2.84 -3.06 -12.34
N LEU A 65 3.33 -4.26 -11.99
CA LEU A 65 2.71 -5.12 -11.00
C LEU A 65 2.65 -4.47 -9.61
N GLY A 66 3.72 -3.81 -9.18
CA GLY A 66 3.74 -3.06 -7.91
C GLY A 66 2.66 -1.97 -7.85
N LEU A 67 2.46 -1.26 -8.96
CA LEU A 67 1.41 -0.24 -9.07
C LEU A 67 0.00 -0.85 -9.15
N CYS A 68 -0.18 -1.95 -9.89
CA CYS A 68 -1.45 -2.68 -9.98
C CYS A 68 -1.94 -3.17 -8.61
N VAL A 69 -1.03 -3.47 -7.69
CA VAL A 69 -1.37 -3.85 -6.30
C VAL A 69 -1.59 -2.60 -5.42
N ALA A 70 -0.75 -1.58 -5.55
CA ALA A 70 -0.82 -0.39 -4.71
C ALA A 70 -2.10 0.44 -4.90
N ILE A 71 -2.52 0.63 -6.16
CA ILE A 71 -3.68 1.48 -6.49
C ILE A 71 -4.98 0.97 -5.84
N PRO A 72 -5.37 -0.32 -6.00
CA PRO A 72 -6.55 -0.87 -5.31
C PRO A 72 -6.43 -0.80 -3.79
N LEU A 73 -5.25 -1.07 -3.22
CA LEU A 73 -5.03 -1.01 -1.78
C LEU A 73 -5.24 0.41 -1.23
N LEU A 74 -4.76 1.44 -1.92
CA LEU A 74 -4.96 2.84 -1.52
C LEU A 74 -6.44 3.25 -1.58
N PHE A 75 -7.16 2.79 -2.60
CA PHE A 75 -8.60 3.06 -2.71
C PHE A 75 -9.37 2.39 -1.57
N LEU A 76 -9.08 1.11 -1.32
CA LEU A 76 -9.68 0.34 -0.23
C LEU A 76 -9.37 0.96 1.13
N HIS A 77 -8.11 1.35 1.39
CA HIS A 77 -7.71 2.02 2.61
C HIS A 77 -8.52 3.30 2.86
N ASN A 78 -8.66 4.17 1.86
CA ASN A 78 -9.43 5.41 1.99
C ASN A 78 -10.90 5.15 2.33
N LEU A 79 -11.53 4.15 1.70
CA LEU A 79 -12.91 3.77 2.00
C LEU A 79 -13.06 3.27 3.44
N LEU A 80 -12.19 2.35 3.89
CA LEU A 80 -12.29 1.83 5.25
C LEU A 80 -11.99 2.90 6.31
N VAL A 81 -11.02 3.80 6.07
CA VAL A 81 -10.73 4.92 6.99
C VAL A 81 -11.94 5.84 7.13
N SER A 82 -12.60 6.19 6.01
CA SER A 82 -13.82 7.01 6.04
C SER A 82 -14.94 6.35 6.85
N ARG A 83 -15.17 5.04 6.65
CA ARG A 83 -16.17 4.28 7.40
C ARG A 83 -15.82 4.15 8.88
N SER A 84 -14.56 3.89 9.21
CA SER A 84 -14.09 3.82 10.60
C SER A 84 -14.31 5.15 11.32
N LYS A 85 -13.99 6.28 10.68
CA LYS A 85 -14.18 7.60 11.28
C LYS A 85 -15.65 7.90 11.58
N MET A 86 -16.56 7.52 10.67
CA MET A 86 -18.00 7.65 10.89
C MET A 86 -18.49 6.82 12.08
N LEU A 87 -18.04 5.57 12.20
CA LEU A 87 -18.40 4.70 13.32
C LEU A 87 -17.90 5.24 14.67
N VAL A 88 -16.66 5.74 14.71
CA VAL A 88 -16.10 6.36 15.93
C VAL A 88 -16.92 7.59 16.32
N GLN A 89 -17.28 8.44 15.36
CA GLN A 89 -18.09 9.63 15.63
C GLN A 89 -19.47 9.28 16.24
N ILE A 90 -20.15 8.27 15.70
CA ILE A 90 -21.44 7.80 16.24
C ILE A 90 -21.28 7.28 17.67
N LEU A 91 -20.19 6.55 17.95
CA LEU A 91 -19.90 6.02 19.29
C LEU A 91 -19.66 7.14 20.32
N ASP A 92 -18.95 8.19 19.92
CA ASP A 92 -18.68 9.36 20.75
C ASP A 92 -19.96 10.16 21.03
N GLU A 93 -20.80 10.39 20.01
CA GLU A 93 -22.10 11.07 20.16
C GLU A 93 -23.03 10.31 21.12
N GLN A 94 -23.10 8.97 21.01
CA GLN A 94 -23.90 8.16 21.93
C GLN A 94 -23.38 8.23 23.38
N THR A 95 -22.06 8.24 23.57
CA THR A 95 -21.46 8.30 24.90
C THR A 95 -21.70 9.66 25.55
N ALA A 96 -21.54 10.74 24.79
CA ALA A 96 -21.87 12.08 25.24
C ALA A 96 -23.35 12.21 25.63
N GLY A 97 -24.26 11.62 24.83
CA GLY A 97 -25.70 11.59 25.13
C GLY A 97 -26.05 10.82 26.41
N ILE A 98 -25.39 9.68 26.67
CA ILE A 98 -25.59 8.89 27.90
C ILE A 98 -25.04 9.65 29.13
N MET A 99 -23.88 10.30 29.00
CA MET A 99 -23.29 11.09 30.09
C MET A 99 -24.14 12.31 30.46
N SER A 100 -24.68 13.02 29.46
CA SER A 100 -25.60 14.14 29.69
C SER A 100 -26.87 13.72 30.44
N ARG A 101 -27.45 12.55 30.10
CA ARG A 101 -28.62 12.01 30.81
C ARG A 101 -28.32 11.56 32.24
N ARG A 102 -27.07 11.19 32.55
CA ARG A 102 -26.63 10.83 33.91
C ARG A 102 -26.27 12.03 34.77
N ALA A 103 -25.78 13.12 34.17
CA ALA A 103 -25.43 14.34 34.90
C ALA A 103 -26.64 15.25 35.20
N GLY A 104 -27.77 15.03 34.52
CA GLY A 104 -29.04 15.71 34.78
C GLY A 104 -29.96 15.04 35.82
N LYS A 105 -29.45 14.02 36.52
CA LYS A 105 -30.07 13.40 37.70
C LYS A 105 -29.13 13.54 38.88
#